data_AF-A0A8I3AHF4-F1
#
_entry.id   AF-A0A8I3AHF4-F1
#
_cell.length_a   1.000
_cell.length_b   1.000
_cell.length_c   1.000
_cell.angle_alpha   90.00
_cell.angle_beta   90.00
_cell.angle_gamma   90.00
#
_symmetry.space_group_name_H-M   'P 1'
#
loop_
_entity.id
_entity.type
_entity.pdbx_description
1 polymer ?
#
loop_
_entity_poly.entity_id
_entity_poly.type
_entity_poly.pdbx_seq_one_letter_code
_entity_poly.pdbx_strand_id
1 'polypeptide(L)'
;MDLTALRDLLSRYGRGTLPDENVLQDALNDSNHGTAFKEWISTHTGTENLLSKDELSLYLSLDQAGLVDELVASKELATVEAIGEAELRAAVQELDRSTTIINKQTETLRQHHNALAKLADGNAKSTESRREMEANWTSRRAAERRALGSKVEELSQQLGYRSSDMEQQAAMTTESVHEVIEEALRSDDKLLSSLQKLGWELDPEDPEETQNVATLRECCMRVIKYTVEVTRTKLDRTYLEALESAPRSEHTDAPAGEVKALQEELESLYTEILPVAQMSVEQQYLEPALKSLSDKNGQSVSRSMAAISYILACLIYLLDNINRLEARVVAVQSYQAAAATLIDTAKTELAVPAVAATPKKAHPVQPASPIRARVTTSTPGPRRRRSSGNLDVEPPIEALLRLLTINLAASSADPSDDPTLVESLRVLSRARAGREAKAYDVTCNAQESFEHSVVTHLTDARRAVQLLRDSILAESSFGEEVKLVDPEVECLIIELSQQIADIQSRIEQIDAERAGIGGANGEKQKEFVLRWAG
;
A
#
# COMPACT_ATOMS: atom_id res chain seq x y z
N MET A 1 6.75 -28.16 99.93
CA MET A 1 7.53 -28.75 98.82
C MET A 1 7.40 -30.25 98.91
N ASP A 2 6.80 -30.86 97.90
CA ASP A 2 6.62 -32.31 97.85
C ASP A 2 7.97 -33.00 97.58
N LEU A 3 8.17 -34.20 98.16
CA LEU A 3 9.38 -35.02 98.00
C LEU A 3 9.75 -35.26 96.52
N THR A 4 8.76 -35.20 95.64
CA THR A 4 8.90 -35.33 94.19
C THR A 4 9.60 -34.12 93.53
N ALA A 5 9.33 -32.90 94.00
CA ALA A 5 9.97 -31.68 93.50
C ALA A 5 11.45 -31.62 93.93
N LEU A 6 11.76 -32.08 95.14
CA LEU A 6 13.14 -32.17 95.65
C LEU A 6 13.96 -33.21 94.88
N ARG A 7 13.35 -34.35 94.51
CA ARG A 7 13.95 -35.39 93.67
C ARG A 7 14.29 -34.89 92.26
N ASP A 8 13.38 -34.17 91.62
CA ASP A 8 13.61 -33.61 90.28
C ASP A 8 14.73 -32.54 90.32
N LEU A 9 14.80 -31.77 91.41
CA LEU A 9 15.88 -30.81 91.65
C LEU A 9 17.25 -31.49 91.84
N LEU A 10 17.35 -32.47 92.73
CA LEU A 10 18.59 -33.24 92.96
C LEU A 10 19.05 -34.02 91.72
N SER A 11 18.11 -34.50 90.91
CA SER A 11 18.39 -35.14 89.61
C SER A 11 19.01 -34.17 88.60
N ARG A 12 18.62 -32.89 88.61
CA ARG A 12 19.05 -31.90 87.60
C ARG A 12 20.44 -31.31 87.85
N TYR A 13 20.92 -31.33 89.10
CA TYR A 13 22.20 -30.77 89.56
C TYR A 13 23.30 -31.82 89.84
N GLY A 14 23.03 -33.10 89.55
CA GLY A 14 23.72 -34.24 90.17
C GLY A 14 25.24 -34.39 90.00
N ARG A 15 25.87 -34.94 91.06
CA ARG A 15 26.83 -36.06 91.08
C ARG A 15 26.98 -36.54 92.54
N GLY A 16 26.56 -37.77 92.86
CA GLY A 16 26.80 -38.39 94.18
C GLY A 16 25.58 -39.10 94.75
N THR A 17 25.79 -40.24 95.39
CA THR A 17 24.80 -41.26 95.83
C THR A 17 23.53 -40.69 96.48
N LEU A 18 22.37 -41.07 95.94
CA LEU A 18 21.07 -40.81 96.56
C LEU A 18 20.98 -41.49 97.93
N PRO A 19 20.60 -40.78 99.01
CA PRO A 19 20.18 -41.42 100.27
C PRO A 19 18.89 -42.21 100.05
N ASP A 20 18.77 -43.39 100.68
CA ASP A 20 17.62 -44.29 100.56
C ASP A 20 16.30 -43.59 100.97
N GLU A 21 15.27 -43.83 100.15
CA GLU A 21 13.93 -43.19 100.20
C GLU A 21 13.24 -43.33 101.57
N ASN A 22 13.53 -44.40 102.30
CA ASN A 22 12.94 -44.67 103.61
C ASN A 22 13.55 -43.80 104.72
N VAL A 23 14.83 -43.42 104.61
CA VAL A 23 15.54 -42.63 105.63
C VAL A 23 15.09 -41.17 105.59
N LEU A 24 14.84 -40.64 104.39
CA LEU A 24 14.32 -39.28 104.21
C LEU A 24 12.85 -39.18 104.63
N GLN A 25 12.05 -40.24 104.45
CA GLN A 25 10.67 -40.27 104.96
C GLN A 25 10.63 -40.39 106.49
N ASP A 26 11.50 -41.19 107.10
CA ASP A 26 11.60 -41.27 108.56
C ASP A 26 12.06 -39.95 109.19
N ALA A 27 13.05 -39.27 108.60
CA ALA A 27 13.50 -37.95 109.08
C ALA A 27 12.45 -36.85 108.92
N LEU A 28 11.56 -36.97 107.92
CA LEU A 28 10.47 -36.02 107.67
C LEU A 28 9.25 -36.26 108.58
N ASN A 29 9.07 -37.49 109.05
CA ASN A 29 7.98 -37.93 109.94
C ASN A 29 8.36 -37.87 111.43
N ASP A 30 9.63 -37.61 111.76
CA ASP A 30 10.08 -37.43 113.14
C ASP A 30 9.50 -36.13 113.73
N SER A 31 8.74 -36.23 114.83
CA SER A 31 7.83 -35.15 115.29
C SER A 31 8.55 -33.87 115.74
N ASN A 32 9.84 -33.97 116.06
CA ASN A 32 10.62 -32.87 116.61
C ASN A 32 11.51 -32.17 115.57
N HIS A 33 11.91 -32.88 114.50
CA HIS A 33 12.86 -32.34 113.51
C HIS A 33 12.27 -32.24 112.09
N GLY A 34 11.12 -32.89 111.81
CA GLY A 34 10.53 -32.91 110.48
C GLY A 34 9.99 -31.55 109.99
N THR A 35 9.50 -30.70 110.88
CA THR A 35 9.06 -29.34 110.53
C THR A 35 10.25 -28.41 110.26
N ALA A 36 11.26 -28.46 111.13
CA ALA A 36 12.51 -27.72 110.95
C ALA A 36 13.23 -28.15 109.67
N PHE A 37 13.21 -29.45 109.34
CA PHE A 37 13.79 -29.97 108.10
C PHE A 37 13.00 -29.53 106.85
N LYS A 38 11.66 -29.46 106.91
CA LYS A 38 10.83 -28.91 105.82
C LYS A 38 11.09 -27.42 105.59
N GLU A 39 11.19 -26.65 106.66
CA GLU A 39 11.50 -25.22 106.59
C GLU A 39 12.91 -25.00 106.04
N TRP A 40 13.89 -25.79 106.50
CA TRP A 40 15.26 -25.78 105.99
C TRP A 40 15.32 -26.10 104.49
N ILE A 41 14.65 -27.15 104.05
CA ILE A 41 14.54 -27.50 102.63
C ILE A 41 13.92 -26.34 101.85
N SER A 42 12.77 -25.81 102.29
CA SER A 42 12.07 -24.75 101.56
C SER A 42 12.88 -23.46 101.44
N THR A 43 13.74 -23.18 102.41
CA THR A 43 14.59 -21.98 102.42
C THR A 43 15.89 -22.18 101.64
N HIS A 44 16.45 -23.38 101.61
CA HIS A 44 17.78 -23.63 101.02
C HIS A 44 17.75 -24.30 99.64
N THR A 45 16.61 -24.86 99.20
CA THR A 45 16.45 -25.47 97.86
C THR A 45 15.58 -24.64 96.90
N GLY A 46 15.38 -23.35 97.19
CA GLY A 46 14.71 -22.41 96.27
C GLY A 46 15.59 -22.08 95.06
N THR A 47 14.98 -21.74 93.92
CA THR A 47 15.67 -21.37 92.67
C THR A 47 16.67 -20.24 92.82
N GLU A 48 16.46 -19.38 93.81
CA GLU A 48 17.32 -18.22 94.10
C GLU A 48 18.62 -18.60 94.85
N ASN A 49 18.64 -19.76 95.52
CA ASN A 49 19.79 -20.23 96.33
C ASN A 49 20.59 -21.34 95.66
N LEU A 50 20.16 -21.78 94.47
CA LEU A 50 20.80 -22.84 93.71
C LEU A 50 21.58 -22.22 92.56
N LEU A 51 22.90 -22.33 92.62
CA LEU A 51 23.81 -21.80 91.63
C LEU A 51 23.53 -22.44 90.26
N SER A 52 23.19 -21.66 89.24
CA SER A 52 22.98 -22.15 87.87
C SER A 52 24.25 -22.84 87.34
N LYS A 53 24.13 -23.72 86.34
CA LYS A 53 25.30 -24.44 85.78
C LYS A 53 26.38 -23.48 85.27
N ASP A 54 25.97 -22.36 84.69
CA ASP A 54 26.87 -21.32 84.22
C ASP A 54 27.52 -20.57 85.39
N GLU A 55 26.75 -20.26 86.43
CA GLU A 55 27.25 -19.59 87.65
C GLU A 55 28.20 -20.48 88.45
N LEU A 56 27.95 -21.80 88.49
CA LEU A 56 28.85 -22.77 89.11
C LEU A 56 30.16 -22.89 88.33
N SER A 57 30.10 -22.88 87.00
CA SER A 57 31.31 -22.83 86.17
C SER A 57 32.11 -21.55 86.41
N LEU A 58 31.41 -20.44 86.62
CA LEU A 58 32.01 -19.14 86.90
C LEU A 58 32.62 -19.11 88.31
N TYR A 59 31.94 -19.67 89.31
CA TYR A 59 32.47 -19.81 90.67
C TYR A 59 33.72 -20.70 90.71
N LEU A 60 33.70 -21.85 90.03
CA LEU A 60 34.88 -22.72 89.93
C LEU A 60 36.04 -22.03 89.20
N SER A 61 35.76 -21.20 88.19
CA SER A 61 36.80 -20.41 87.50
C SER A 61 37.38 -19.32 88.40
N LEU A 62 36.57 -18.70 89.25
CA LEU A 62 37.02 -17.70 90.23
C LEU A 62 37.80 -18.34 91.40
N ASP A 63 37.42 -19.54 91.81
CA ASP A 63 38.08 -20.31 92.89
C ASP A 63 39.46 -20.80 92.43
N GLN A 64 39.56 -21.32 91.20
CA GLN A 64 40.84 -21.65 90.57
C GLN A 64 41.75 -20.42 90.37
N ALA A 65 41.16 -19.23 90.25
CA ALA A 65 41.89 -17.97 90.14
C ALA A 65 42.23 -17.33 91.50
N GLY A 66 41.80 -17.90 92.64
CA GLY A 66 42.02 -17.33 93.98
C GLY A 66 41.29 -16.02 94.25
N LEU A 67 40.39 -15.60 93.36
CA LEU A 67 39.68 -14.31 93.42
C LEU A 67 38.45 -14.36 94.32
N VAL A 68 37.96 -15.55 94.70
CA VAL A 68 36.80 -15.69 95.61
C VAL A 68 37.16 -15.19 97.01
N ASP A 69 38.36 -15.52 97.52
CA ASP A 69 38.81 -15.06 98.83
C ASP A 69 39.05 -13.54 98.85
N GLU A 70 39.53 -12.96 97.74
CA GLU A 70 39.59 -11.51 97.55
C GLU A 70 38.19 -10.88 97.43
N LEU A 71 37.20 -11.56 96.83
CA LEU A 71 35.83 -11.06 96.72
C LEU A 71 35.09 -11.10 98.06
N VAL A 72 35.33 -12.12 98.88
CA VAL A 72 34.77 -12.23 100.24
C VAL A 72 35.44 -11.20 101.16
N ALA A 73 36.73 -10.94 101.00
CA ALA A 73 37.44 -9.89 101.72
C ALA A 73 37.05 -8.47 101.25
N SER A 74 36.72 -8.28 99.96
CA SER A 74 36.30 -6.99 99.40
C SER A 74 34.81 -6.69 99.52
N LYS A 75 33.99 -7.67 99.92
CA LYS A 75 32.61 -7.44 100.34
C LYS A 75 32.62 -6.98 101.78
N GLU A 76 32.91 -5.70 101.99
CA GLU A 76 32.48 -4.97 103.18
C GLU A 76 30.95 -5.02 103.24
N LEU A 77 30.38 -6.05 103.88
CA LEU A 77 28.95 -6.09 104.25
C LEU A 77 28.57 -5.03 105.31
N ALA A 78 29.45 -4.06 105.57
CA ALA A 78 29.26 -2.95 106.50
C ALA A 78 29.08 -1.58 105.81
N THR A 79 29.06 -1.52 104.47
CA THR A 79 28.72 -0.31 103.71
C THR A 79 27.41 -0.49 102.94
N VAL A 80 26.40 -1.06 103.59
CA VAL A 80 25.02 -0.63 103.31
C VAL A 80 24.83 0.67 104.08
N GLU A 81 25.33 1.76 103.50
CA GLU A 81 24.95 3.10 103.92
C GLU A 81 23.43 3.19 103.79
N ALA A 82 22.76 3.42 104.92
CA ALA A 82 21.32 3.54 104.95
C ALA A 82 20.93 4.66 103.97
N ILE A 83 20.29 4.30 102.86
CA ILE A 83 19.85 5.23 101.80
C ILE A 83 19.25 6.45 102.48
N GLY A 84 19.92 7.59 102.35
CA GLY A 84 19.50 8.81 103.03
C GLY A 84 18.11 9.20 102.54
N GLU A 85 17.23 9.69 103.43
CA GLU A 85 15.89 10.11 103.03
C GLU A 85 15.92 11.17 101.91
N ALA A 86 17.02 11.94 101.80
CA ALA A 86 17.29 12.86 100.70
C ALA A 86 17.59 12.16 99.36
N GLU A 87 18.34 11.05 99.36
CA GLU A 87 18.62 10.25 98.17
C GLU A 87 17.39 9.48 97.71
N LEU A 88 16.60 8.96 98.66
CA LEU A 88 15.32 8.30 98.37
C LEU A 88 14.33 9.29 97.74
N ARG A 89 14.28 10.54 98.25
CA ARG A 89 13.48 11.62 97.66
C ARG A 89 14.01 12.05 96.27
N ALA A 90 15.32 12.08 96.06
CA ALA A 90 15.92 12.38 94.76
C ALA A 90 15.62 11.26 93.73
N ALA A 91 15.72 9.99 94.13
CA ALA A 91 15.39 8.84 93.30
C ALA A 91 13.90 8.81 92.94
N VAL A 92 13.00 9.17 93.87
CA VAL A 92 11.56 9.31 93.59
C VAL A 92 11.30 10.46 92.61
N GLN A 93 11.96 11.61 92.78
CA GLN A 93 11.81 12.72 91.83
C GLN A 93 12.36 12.38 90.44
N GLU A 94 13.46 11.63 90.34
CA GLU A 94 13.99 11.17 89.07
C GLU A 94 13.12 10.06 88.45
N LEU A 95 12.51 9.22 89.26
CA LEU A 95 11.50 8.25 88.82
C LEU A 95 10.24 8.96 88.30
N ASP A 96 9.78 10.01 88.97
CA ASP A 96 8.64 10.80 88.51
C ASP A 96 8.97 11.55 87.22
N ARG A 97 10.18 12.12 87.11
CA ARG A 97 10.65 12.74 85.87
C ARG A 97 10.72 11.72 84.73
N SER A 98 11.34 10.56 84.94
CA SER A 98 11.41 9.51 83.92
C SER A 98 10.03 8.96 83.58
N THR A 99 9.12 8.80 84.55
CA THR A 99 7.72 8.40 84.32
C THR A 99 6.98 9.44 83.48
N THR A 100 7.17 10.73 83.74
CA THR A 100 6.55 11.77 82.90
C THR A 100 7.14 11.82 81.48
N ILE A 101 8.44 11.56 81.33
CA ILE A 101 9.10 11.46 80.02
C ILE A 101 8.59 10.24 79.26
N ILE A 102 8.49 9.07 79.91
CA ILE A 102 7.94 7.85 79.34
C ILE A 102 6.46 8.05 78.95
N ASN A 103 5.67 8.73 79.78
CA ASN A 103 4.27 9.04 79.46
C ASN A 103 4.17 9.99 78.25
N LYS A 104 5.04 10.99 78.14
CA LYS A 104 5.11 11.85 76.95
C LYS A 104 5.53 11.04 75.71
N GLN A 105 6.51 10.15 75.83
CA GLN A 105 6.98 9.30 74.73
C GLN A 105 5.92 8.27 74.30
N THR A 106 5.18 7.67 75.23
CA THR A 106 4.09 6.75 74.89
C THR A 106 2.93 7.49 74.25
N GLU A 107 2.64 8.72 74.66
CA GLU A 107 1.62 9.55 74.03
C GLU A 107 2.03 9.98 72.61
N THR A 108 3.28 10.40 72.38
CA THR A 108 3.77 10.67 71.02
C THR A 108 3.76 9.41 70.16
N LEU A 109 4.16 8.25 70.70
CA LEU A 109 4.07 6.97 69.99
C LEU A 109 2.63 6.59 69.65
N ARG A 110 1.65 6.83 70.54
CA ARG A 110 0.23 6.64 70.23
C ARG A 110 -0.23 7.57 69.11
N GLN A 111 0.20 8.83 69.12
CA GLN A 111 -0.11 9.77 68.04
C GLN A 111 0.51 9.34 66.71
N HIS A 112 1.77 8.89 66.71
CA HIS A 112 2.43 8.33 65.53
C HIS A 112 1.74 7.05 65.04
N HIS A 113 1.37 6.15 65.95
CA HIS A 113 0.65 4.93 65.60
C HIS A 113 -0.72 5.23 64.98
N ASN A 114 -1.49 6.16 65.57
CA ASN A 114 -2.78 6.59 65.02
C ASN A 114 -2.63 7.29 63.65
N ALA A 115 -1.57 8.08 63.46
CA ALA A 115 -1.27 8.70 62.16
C ALA A 115 -0.89 7.65 61.10
N LEU A 116 -0.07 6.66 61.46
CA LEU A 116 0.29 5.55 60.58
C LEU A 116 -0.92 4.68 60.25
N ALA A 117 -1.79 4.39 61.20
CA ALA A 117 -3.03 3.65 60.96
C ALA A 117 -3.93 4.40 59.97
N LYS A 118 -4.11 5.71 60.13
CA LYS A 118 -4.87 6.54 59.17
C LYS A 118 -4.23 6.57 57.78
N LEU A 119 -2.90 6.61 57.69
CA LEU A 119 -2.19 6.54 56.40
C LEU A 119 -2.33 5.15 55.76
N ALA A 120 -2.27 4.08 56.55
CA ALA A 120 -2.48 2.71 56.06
C ALA A 120 -3.91 2.53 55.53
N ASP A 121 -4.92 3.01 56.24
CA ASP A 121 -6.31 3.00 55.80
C ASP A 121 -6.53 3.86 54.54
N GLY A 122 -5.89 5.04 54.48
CA GLY A 122 -5.90 5.91 53.31
C GLY A 122 -5.27 5.25 52.09
N ASN A 123 -4.11 4.60 52.28
CA ASN A 123 -3.43 3.84 51.23
C ASN A 123 -4.26 2.64 50.79
N ALA A 124 -4.89 1.88 51.70
CA ALA A 124 -5.75 0.76 51.36
C ALA A 124 -6.93 1.22 50.47
N LYS A 125 -7.62 2.29 50.87
CA LYS A 125 -8.71 2.88 50.08
C LYS A 125 -8.22 3.40 48.72
N SER A 126 -7.05 4.04 48.67
CA SER A 126 -6.45 4.51 47.42
C SER A 126 -6.05 3.35 46.51
N THR A 127 -5.51 2.26 47.06
CA THR A 127 -5.18 1.05 46.26
C THR A 127 -6.43 0.38 45.72
N GLU A 128 -7.52 0.34 46.50
CA GLU A 128 -8.78 -0.25 46.05
C GLU A 128 -9.42 0.59 44.95
N SER A 129 -9.49 1.91 45.13
CA SER A 129 -9.95 2.83 44.07
C SER A 129 -9.10 2.72 42.80
N ARG A 130 -7.78 2.53 42.94
CA ARG A 130 -6.89 2.31 41.79
C ARG A 130 -7.18 0.96 41.10
N ARG A 131 -7.41 -0.12 41.84
CA ARG A 131 -7.78 -1.44 41.29
C ARG A 131 -9.12 -1.38 40.56
N GLU A 132 -10.13 -0.74 41.14
CA GLU A 132 -11.44 -0.54 40.51
C GLU A 132 -11.30 0.26 39.21
N MET A 133 -10.51 1.34 39.24
CA MET A 133 -10.23 2.12 38.04
C MET A 133 -9.50 1.28 36.98
N GLU A 134 -8.46 0.53 37.34
CA GLU A 134 -7.73 -0.38 36.43
C GLU A 134 -8.65 -1.48 35.85
N ALA A 135 -9.54 -2.05 36.66
CA ALA A 135 -10.54 -3.03 36.23
C ALA A 135 -11.54 -2.42 35.23
N ASN A 136 -12.01 -1.20 35.51
CA ASN A 136 -12.90 -0.47 34.59
C ASN A 136 -12.19 -0.12 33.28
N TRP A 137 -10.93 0.31 33.33
CA TRP A 137 -10.12 0.59 32.13
C TRP A 137 -9.87 -0.66 31.28
N THR A 138 -9.51 -1.77 31.91
CA THR A 138 -9.26 -3.04 31.20
C THR A 138 -10.55 -3.59 30.59
N SER A 139 -11.68 -3.53 31.31
CA SER A 139 -13.00 -3.91 30.79
C SER A 139 -13.40 -3.04 29.59
N ARG A 140 -13.22 -1.71 29.69
CA ARG A 140 -13.51 -0.79 28.60
C ARG A 140 -12.64 -1.05 27.37
N ARG A 141 -11.33 -1.25 27.53
CA ARG A 141 -10.43 -1.63 26.43
C ARG A 141 -10.81 -2.98 25.82
N ALA A 142 -11.23 -3.95 26.62
CA ALA A 142 -11.70 -5.24 26.13
C ALA A 142 -12.99 -5.09 25.32
N ALA A 143 -13.92 -4.22 25.73
CA ALA A 143 -15.12 -3.90 24.97
C ALA A 143 -14.80 -3.18 23.65
N GLU A 144 -13.89 -2.20 23.67
CA GLU A 144 -13.43 -1.50 22.46
C GLU A 144 -12.73 -2.46 21.48
N ARG A 145 -11.88 -3.37 21.97
CA ARG A 145 -11.27 -4.42 21.15
C ARG A 145 -12.31 -5.36 20.53
N ARG A 146 -13.33 -5.76 21.29
CA ARG A 146 -14.44 -6.59 20.76
C ARG A 146 -15.24 -5.86 19.70
N ALA A 147 -15.55 -4.58 19.91
CA ALA A 147 -16.27 -3.75 18.95
C ALA A 147 -15.44 -3.47 17.67
N LEU A 148 -14.12 -3.31 17.80
CA LEU A 148 -13.22 -3.22 16.64
C LEU A 148 -13.14 -4.56 15.91
N GLY A 149 -13.03 -5.68 16.64
CA GLY A 149 -13.03 -7.03 16.05
C GLY A 149 -14.30 -7.32 15.26
N SER A 150 -15.47 -6.96 15.78
CA SER A 150 -16.73 -7.14 15.04
C SER A 150 -16.81 -6.28 13.79
N LYS A 151 -16.30 -5.04 13.81
CA LYS A 151 -16.24 -4.17 12.62
C LYS A 151 -15.26 -4.69 11.58
N VAL A 152 -14.11 -5.22 12.01
CA VAL A 152 -13.13 -5.83 11.09
C VAL A 152 -13.75 -7.06 10.42
N GLU A 153 -14.50 -7.88 11.16
CA GLU A 153 -15.21 -9.03 10.61
C GLU A 153 -16.36 -8.62 9.65
N GLU A 154 -17.10 -7.56 9.97
CA GLU A 154 -18.12 -7.01 9.06
C GLU A 154 -17.49 -6.51 7.75
N LEU A 155 -16.39 -5.75 7.84
CA LEU A 155 -15.68 -5.23 6.68
C LEU A 155 -15.01 -6.35 5.87
N SER A 156 -14.49 -7.40 6.52
CA SER A 156 -13.89 -8.55 5.85
C SER A 156 -14.93 -9.37 5.09
N GLN A 157 -16.10 -9.59 5.69
CA GLN A 157 -17.25 -10.22 5.00
C GLN A 157 -17.73 -9.37 3.83
N GLN A 158 -17.86 -8.04 4.02
CA GLN A 158 -18.24 -7.13 2.93
C GLN A 158 -17.22 -7.16 1.79
N LEU A 159 -15.91 -7.17 2.10
CA LEU A 159 -14.85 -7.30 1.11
C LEU A 159 -14.94 -8.64 0.36
N GLY A 160 -15.21 -9.74 1.07
CA GLY A 160 -15.43 -11.06 0.49
C GLY A 160 -16.62 -11.09 -0.48
N TYR A 161 -17.77 -10.52 -0.08
CA TYR A 161 -18.94 -10.41 -0.96
C TYR A 161 -18.64 -9.57 -2.20
N ARG A 162 -18.00 -8.41 -2.03
CA ARG A 162 -17.64 -7.54 -3.17
C ARG A 162 -16.62 -8.19 -4.10
N SER A 163 -15.68 -8.97 -3.57
CA SER A 163 -14.72 -9.73 -4.36
C SER A 163 -15.41 -10.83 -5.17
N SER A 164 -16.35 -11.57 -4.58
CA SER A 164 -17.12 -12.59 -5.30
C SER A 164 -18.05 -11.98 -6.36
N ASP A 165 -18.68 -10.84 -6.07
CA ASP A 165 -19.54 -10.12 -7.01
C ASP A 165 -18.74 -9.59 -8.21
N MET A 166 -17.56 -9.02 -7.94
CA MET A 166 -16.60 -8.61 -8.98
C MET A 166 -16.12 -9.79 -9.85
N GLU A 167 -15.90 -10.96 -9.26
CA GLU A 167 -15.52 -12.18 -9.98
C GLU A 167 -16.66 -12.69 -10.87
N GLN A 168 -17.89 -12.69 -10.37
CA GLN A 168 -19.07 -13.06 -11.14
C GLN A 168 -19.34 -12.06 -12.28
N GLN A 169 -19.22 -10.76 -12.02
CA GLN A 169 -19.40 -9.73 -13.04
C GLN A 169 -18.30 -9.81 -14.12
N ALA A 170 -17.07 -10.15 -13.76
CA ALA A 170 -16.01 -10.41 -14.73
C ALA A 170 -16.35 -11.60 -15.65
N ALA A 171 -16.89 -12.69 -15.11
CA ALA A 171 -17.33 -13.84 -15.91
C ALA A 171 -18.53 -13.51 -16.84
N MET A 172 -19.55 -12.81 -16.34
CA MET A 172 -20.68 -12.41 -17.18
C MET A 172 -20.27 -11.42 -18.28
N THR A 173 -19.34 -10.50 -17.98
CA THR A 173 -18.83 -9.59 -19.01
C THR A 173 -18.02 -10.32 -20.08
N THR A 174 -17.23 -11.35 -19.74
CA THR A 174 -16.56 -12.18 -20.77
C THR A 174 -17.55 -12.86 -21.72
N GLU A 175 -18.62 -13.45 -21.20
CA GLU A 175 -19.63 -14.14 -22.00
C GLU A 175 -20.37 -13.15 -22.91
N SER A 176 -20.81 -12.02 -22.36
CA SER A 176 -21.48 -10.97 -23.15
C SER A 176 -20.58 -10.37 -24.26
N VAL A 177 -19.26 -10.25 -24.02
CA VAL A 177 -18.32 -9.78 -25.04
C VAL A 177 -18.15 -10.82 -26.13
N HIS A 178 -18.12 -12.11 -25.78
CA HIS A 178 -18.07 -13.18 -26.76
C HIS A 178 -19.30 -13.16 -27.67
N GLU A 179 -20.50 -13.05 -27.11
CA GLU A 179 -21.75 -12.93 -27.87
C GLU A 179 -21.75 -11.73 -28.84
N VAL A 180 -21.27 -10.57 -28.38
CA VAL A 180 -21.18 -9.36 -29.21
C VAL A 180 -20.16 -9.54 -30.35
N ILE A 181 -19.02 -10.20 -30.08
CA ILE A 181 -18.02 -10.51 -31.13
C ILE A 181 -18.62 -11.49 -32.14
N GLU A 182 -19.29 -12.55 -31.70
CA GLU A 182 -19.91 -13.53 -32.60
C GLU A 182 -20.97 -12.88 -33.51
N GLU A 183 -21.84 -12.03 -32.97
CA GLU A 183 -22.85 -11.34 -33.78
C GLU A 183 -22.20 -10.36 -34.77
N ALA A 184 -21.16 -9.63 -34.34
CA ALA A 184 -20.44 -8.72 -35.23
C ALA A 184 -19.75 -9.47 -36.38
N LEU A 185 -19.01 -10.55 -36.08
CA LEU A 185 -18.37 -11.40 -37.10
C LEU A 185 -19.41 -12.03 -38.03
N ARG A 186 -20.56 -12.46 -37.52
CA ARG A 186 -21.65 -12.99 -38.33
C ARG A 186 -22.26 -11.94 -39.25
N SER A 187 -22.31 -10.68 -38.83
CA SER A 187 -22.74 -9.57 -39.67
C SER A 187 -21.73 -9.25 -40.77
N ASP A 188 -20.44 -9.33 -40.45
CA ASP A 188 -19.34 -9.14 -41.40
C ASP A 188 -19.29 -10.26 -42.45
N ASP A 189 -19.50 -11.52 -42.05
CA ASP A 189 -19.61 -12.66 -42.96
C ASP A 189 -20.78 -12.53 -43.94
N LYS A 190 -21.92 -12.00 -43.49
CA LYS A 190 -23.06 -11.69 -44.37
C LYS A 190 -22.66 -10.64 -45.41
N LEU A 191 -21.94 -9.58 -45.01
CA LEU A 191 -21.43 -8.56 -45.93
C LEU A 191 -20.44 -9.17 -46.93
N LEU A 192 -19.47 -9.97 -46.48
CA LEU A 192 -18.52 -10.66 -47.36
C LEU A 192 -19.21 -11.59 -48.35
N SER A 193 -20.24 -12.32 -47.92
CA SER A 193 -21.04 -13.16 -48.82
C SER A 193 -21.79 -12.35 -49.88
N SER A 194 -22.26 -11.14 -49.53
CA SER A 194 -22.90 -10.23 -50.49
C SER A 194 -21.90 -9.63 -51.47
N LEU A 195 -20.68 -9.35 -51.00
CA LEU A 195 -19.56 -8.86 -51.79
C LEU A 195 -19.09 -9.92 -52.81
N GLN A 196 -19.04 -11.18 -52.39
CA GLN A 196 -18.71 -12.30 -53.27
C GLN A 196 -19.72 -12.42 -54.41
N LYS A 197 -21.02 -12.30 -54.11
CA LYS A 197 -22.08 -12.31 -55.14
C LYS A 197 -21.92 -11.15 -56.12
N LEU A 198 -21.66 -9.94 -55.61
CA LEU A 198 -21.40 -8.78 -56.45
C LEU A 198 -20.15 -8.96 -57.32
N GLY A 199 -19.10 -9.61 -56.78
CA GLY A 199 -17.90 -9.94 -57.54
C GLY A 199 -18.18 -10.90 -58.70
N TRP A 200 -19.08 -11.86 -58.53
CA TRP A 200 -19.50 -12.78 -59.60
C TRP A 200 -20.34 -12.07 -60.66
N GLU A 201 -21.13 -11.07 -60.28
CA GLU A 201 -21.89 -10.22 -61.21
C GLU A 201 -20.99 -9.25 -61.99
N LEU A 202 -19.77 -9.01 -61.52
CA LEU A 202 -18.85 -8.03 -62.10
C LEU A 202 -17.88 -8.59 -63.12
N ASP A 203 -17.80 -9.92 -63.28
CA ASP A 203 -16.93 -10.57 -64.27
C ASP A 203 -17.58 -10.47 -65.66
N PRO A 204 -17.14 -9.56 -66.56
CA PRO A 204 -17.88 -9.18 -67.75
C PRO A 204 -17.13 -9.53 -69.04
N GLU A 205 -16.17 -10.44 -69.04
CA GLU A 205 -15.66 -11.00 -70.29
C GLU A 205 -16.65 -12.05 -70.80
N ASP A 206 -17.79 -11.58 -71.30
CA ASP A 206 -18.76 -12.42 -71.95
C ASP A 206 -18.18 -12.81 -73.32
N PRO A 207 -17.72 -14.07 -73.52
CA PRO A 207 -17.10 -14.49 -74.77
C PRO A 207 -18.05 -14.33 -75.96
N GLU A 208 -19.35 -14.25 -75.70
CA GLU A 208 -20.39 -13.97 -76.67
C GLU A 208 -20.24 -12.58 -77.33
N GLU A 209 -19.84 -11.52 -76.60
CA GLU A 209 -19.69 -10.19 -77.20
C GLU A 209 -18.54 -10.16 -78.23
N THR A 210 -17.44 -10.84 -77.94
CA THR A 210 -16.30 -10.96 -78.88
C THR A 210 -16.67 -11.77 -80.13
N GLN A 211 -17.46 -12.83 -79.95
CA GLN A 211 -17.98 -13.65 -81.03
C GLN A 211 -19.02 -12.90 -81.87
N ASN A 212 -19.85 -12.06 -81.24
CA ASN A 212 -20.83 -11.22 -81.91
C ASN A 212 -20.17 -10.16 -82.79
N VAL A 213 -19.02 -9.60 -82.39
CA VAL A 213 -18.23 -8.70 -83.25
C VAL A 213 -17.64 -9.43 -84.44
N ALA A 214 -17.14 -10.65 -84.25
CA ALA A 214 -16.59 -11.46 -85.34
C ALA A 214 -17.67 -11.82 -86.37
N THR A 215 -18.84 -12.26 -85.91
CA THR A 215 -19.98 -12.59 -86.78
C THR A 215 -20.58 -11.36 -87.47
N LEU A 216 -20.60 -10.20 -86.81
CA LEU A 216 -21.00 -8.93 -87.43
C LEU A 216 -20.06 -8.55 -88.58
N ARG A 217 -18.74 -8.65 -88.38
CA ARG A 217 -17.74 -8.38 -89.43
C ARG A 217 -17.91 -9.32 -90.61
N GLU A 218 -18.17 -10.60 -90.36
CA GLU A 218 -18.45 -11.59 -91.41
C GLU A 218 -19.75 -11.25 -92.18
N CYS A 219 -20.82 -10.86 -91.47
CA CYS A 219 -22.07 -10.45 -92.10
C CYS A 219 -21.91 -9.18 -92.94
N CYS A 220 -21.19 -8.17 -92.44
CA CYS A 220 -20.88 -6.95 -93.21
C CYS A 220 -20.08 -7.29 -94.48
N MET A 221 -19.09 -8.18 -94.39
CA MET A 221 -18.33 -8.65 -95.57
C MET A 221 -19.25 -9.34 -96.59
N ARG A 222 -20.21 -10.14 -96.12
CA ARG A 222 -21.19 -10.81 -96.98
C ARG A 222 -22.14 -9.81 -97.64
N VAL A 223 -22.58 -8.78 -96.93
CA VAL A 223 -23.41 -7.69 -97.48
C VAL A 223 -22.64 -6.87 -98.50
N ILE A 224 -21.36 -6.57 -98.28
CA ILE A 224 -20.50 -5.91 -99.27
C ILE A 224 -20.41 -6.76 -100.55
N LYS A 225 -20.19 -8.07 -100.41
CA LYS A 225 -20.14 -8.98 -101.57
C LYS A 225 -21.45 -8.96 -102.36
N TYR A 226 -22.59 -9.13 -101.70
CA TYR A 226 -23.89 -9.13 -102.37
C TYR A 226 -24.27 -7.79 -102.97
N THR A 227 -23.96 -6.67 -102.30
CA THR A 227 -24.25 -5.33 -102.83
C THR A 227 -23.44 -5.07 -104.11
N VAL A 228 -22.15 -5.41 -104.12
CA VAL A 228 -21.30 -5.32 -105.32
C VAL A 228 -21.85 -6.19 -106.45
N GLU A 229 -22.16 -7.46 -106.19
CA GLU A 229 -22.74 -8.38 -107.18
C GLU A 229 -24.09 -7.87 -107.73
N VAL A 230 -24.97 -7.36 -106.88
CA VAL A 230 -26.27 -6.79 -107.27
C VAL A 230 -26.09 -5.51 -108.08
N THR A 231 -25.17 -4.62 -107.70
CA THR A 231 -24.92 -3.40 -108.47
C THR A 231 -24.32 -3.72 -109.84
N ARG A 232 -23.39 -4.67 -109.93
CA ARG A 232 -22.80 -5.12 -111.20
C ARG A 232 -23.85 -5.74 -112.13
N THR A 233 -24.64 -6.68 -111.61
CA THR A 233 -25.72 -7.31 -112.40
C THR A 233 -26.81 -6.31 -112.82
N LYS A 234 -27.12 -5.30 -112.00
CA LYS A 234 -28.02 -4.20 -112.41
C LYS A 234 -27.41 -3.36 -113.52
N LEU A 235 -26.12 -3.06 -113.45
CA LEU A 235 -25.38 -2.30 -114.46
C LEU A 235 -25.33 -3.05 -115.79
N ASP A 236 -24.99 -4.34 -115.74
CA ASP A 236 -25.01 -5.24 -116.89
C ASP A 236 -26.41 -5.32 -117.51
N ARG A 237 -27.45 -5.43 -116.68
CA ARG A 237 -28.84 -5.44 -117.12
C ARG A 237 -29.24 -4.12 -117.78
N THR A 238 -28.93 -2.98 -117.18
CA THR A 238 -29.23 -1.66 -117.78
C THR A 238 -28.46 -1.43 -119.07
N TYR A 239 -27.23 -1.92 -119.16
CA TYR A 239 -26.42 -1.86 -120.38
C TYR A 239 -27.05 -2.69 -121.49
N LEU A 240 -27.46 -3.92 -121.21
CA LEU A 240 -28.16 -4.78 -122.17
C LEU A 240 -29.54 -4.22 -122.56
N GLU A 241 -30.32 -3.68 -121.61
CA GLU A 241 -31.61 -3.01 -121.89
C GLU A 241 -31.43 -1.74 -122.73
N ALA A 242 -30.35 -0.96 -122.50
CA ALA A 242 -30.02 0.19 -123.32
C ALA A 242 -29.63 -0.22 -124.76
N LEU A 243 -28.93 -1.36 -124.92
CA LEU A 243 -28.63 -1.93 -126.24
C LEU A 243 -29.87 -2.46 -126.96
N GLU A 244 -30.84 -3.05 -126.24
CA GLU A 244 -32.11 -3.51 -126.82
C GLU A 244 -33.08 -2.36 -127.17
N SER A 245 -33.09 -1.30 -126.34
CA SER A 245 -33.97 -0.13 -126.53
C SER A 245 -33.40 0.92 -127.49
N ALA A 246 -32.11 0.81 -127.85
CA ALA A 246 -31.53 1.62 -128.92
C ALA A 246 -32.29 1.36 -130.24
N PRO A 247 -32.87 2.37 -130.90
CA PRO A 247 -33.54 2.18 -132.17
C PRO A 247 -32.51 1.61 -133.17
N ARG A 248 -32.89 0.55 -133.90
CA ARG A 248 -32.16 0.06 -135.08
C ARG A 248 -32.25 1.12 -136.19
N SER A 249 -31.63 2.27 -135.98
CA SER A 249 -31.49 3.33 -136.96
C SER A 249 -30.31 2.96 -137.84
N GLU A 250 -30.60 2.64 -139.10
CA GLU A 250 -29.59 2.66 -140.15
C GLU A 250 -29.03 4.10 -140.20
N HIS A 251 -27.71 4.25 -140.00
CA HIS A 251 -26.96 5.51 -140.05
C HIS A 251 -27.13 6.50 -138.89
N THR A 252 -26.39 6.27 -137.80
CA THR A 252 -25.47 7.26 -137.24
C THR A 252 -24.30 6.50 -136.62
N ASP A 253 -23.12 6.56 -137.24
CA ASP A 253 -21.88 6.17 -136.58
C ASP A 253 -21.70 7.08 -135.37
N ALA A 254 -22.05 6.59 -134.17
CA ALA A 254 -21.59 7.22 -132.94
C ALA A 254 -20.06 7.30 -133.04
N PRO A 255 -19.42 8.47 -132.84
CA PRO A 255 -17.99 8.57 -133.02
C PRO A 255 -17.33 7.57 -132.09
N ALA A 256 -16.46 6.71 -132.63
CA ALA A 256 -15.82 5.64 -131.86
C ALA A 256 -15.06 6.15 -130.60
N GLY A 257 -14.78 7.45 -130.52
CA GLY A 257 -14.27 8.11 -129.31
C GLY A 257 -15.28 8.22 -128.17
N GLU A 258 -16.56 8.48 -128.43
CA GLU A 258 -17.61 8.56 -127.40
C GLU A 258 -17.94 7.18 -126.82
N VAL A 259 -17.97 6.13 -127.67
CA VAL A 259 -18.17 4.75 -127.22
C VAL A 259 -16.99 4.27 -126.35
N LYS A 260 -15.76 4.65 -126.71
CA LYS A 260 -14.56 4.34 -125.91
C LYS A 260 -14.53 5.12 -124.59
N ALA A 261 -14.88 6.41 -124.61
CA ALA A 261 -14.99 7.20 -123.39
C ALA A 261 -16.04 6.64 -122.44
N LEU A 262 -17.22 6.26 -122.94
CA LEU A 262 -18.26 5.61 -122.14
C LEU A 262 -17.83 4.24 -121.60
N GLN A 263 -17.03 3.48 -122.37
CA GLN A 263 -16.46 2.21 -121.89
C GLN A 263 -15.42 2.43 -120.79
N GLU A 264 -14.54 3.43 -120.92
CA GLU A 264 -13.57 3.80 -119.89
C GLU A 264 -14.26 4.31 -118.62
N GLU A 265 -15.34 5.08 -118.77
CA GLU A 265 -16.19 5.52 -117.65
C GLU A 265 -16.90 4.34 -116.97
N LEU A 266 -17.39 3.37 -117.74
CA LEU A 266 -18.01 2.14 -117.22
C LEU A 266 -16.98 1.29 -116.46
N GLU A 267 -15.79 1.12 -117.01
CA GLU A 267 -14.67 0.41 -116.38
C GLU A 267 -14.24 1.12 -115.08
N SER A 268 -14.16 2.46 -115.07
CA SER A 268 -13.94 3.25 -113.85
C SER A 268 -15.02 2.99 -112.82
N LEU A 269 -16.30 3.00 -113.24
CA LEU A 269 -17.44 2.74 -112.35
C LEU A 269 -17.37 1.33 -111.73
N TYR A 270 -16.95 0.30 -112.48
CA TYR A 270 -16.76 -1.05 -111.92
C TYR A 270 -15.65 -1.13 -110.86
N THR A 271 -14.61 -0.28 -110.97
CA THR A 271 -13.55 -0.20 -109.96
C THR A 271 -13.99 0.55 -108.70
N GLU A 272 -14.87 1.55 -108.85
CA GLU A 272 -15.37 2.37 -107.75
C GLU A 272 -16.51 1.71 -106.95
N ILE A 273 -17.27 0.78 -107.56
CA ILE A 273 -18.38 0.08 -106.90
C ILE A 273 -17.94 -0.61 -105.60
N LEU A 274 -16.77 -1.27 -105.57
CA LEU A 274 -16.31 -2.00 -104.38
C LEU A 274 -15.93 -1.06 -103.23
N PRO A 275 -15.05 -0.05 -103.41
CA PRO A 275 -14.75 0.95 -102.38
C PRO A 275 -15.99 1.67 -101.84
N VAL A 276 -16.93 2.04 -102.71
CA VAL A 276 -18.17 2.73 -102.30
C VAL A 276 -19.09 1.80 -101.51
N ALA A 277 -19.23 0.54 -101.93
CA ALA A 277 -19.99 -0.46 -101.18
C ALA A 277 -19.37 -0.73 -99.80
N GLN A 278 -18.05 -0.86 -99.72
CA GLN A 278 -17.32 -1.00 -98.45
C GLN A 278 -17.60 0.18 -97.52
N MET A 279 -17.37 1.40 -97.97
CA MET A 279 -17.60 2.61 -97.18
C MET A 279 -19.06 2.73 -96.73
N SER A 280 -20.02 2.41 -97.61
CA SER A 280 -21.44 2.48 -97.28
C SER A 280 -21.86 1.47 -96.20
N VAL A 281 -21.36 0.24 -96.25
CA VAL A 281 -21.69 -0.81 -95.28
C VAL A 281 -20.98 -0.55 -93.96
N GLU A 282 -19.73 -0.08 -94.00
CA GLU A 282 -19.00 0.32 -92.81
C GLU A 282 -19.70 1.47 -92.08
N GLN A 283 -20.16 2.49 -92.80
CA GLN A 283 -20.81 3.65 -92.22
C GLN A 283 -22.25 3.37 -91.74
N GLN A 284 -23.00 2.51 -92.44
CA GLN A 284 -24.39 2.19 -92.07
C GLN A 284 -24.51 1.13 -90.97
N TYR A 285 -23.61 0.14 -90.92
CA TYR A 285 -23.78 -1.04 -90.06
C TYR A 285 -22.61 -1.27 -89.11
N LEU A 286 -21.37 -1.17 -89.57
CA LEU A 286 -20.21 -1.51 -88.75
C LEU A 286 -19.93 -0.44 -87.68
N GLU A 287 -19.84 0.83 -88.08
CA GLU A 287 -19.57 1.94 -87.16
C GLU A 287 -20.64 2.10 -86.08
N PRO A 288 -21.95 2.10 -86.38
CA PRO A 288 -22.98 2.22 -85.35
C PRO A 288 -22.98 1.03 -84.38
N ALA A 289 -22.72 -0.18 -84.88
CA ALA A 289 -22.62 -1.37 -84.03
C ALA A 289 -21.41 -1.29 -83.09
N LEU A 290 -20.24 -0.88 -83.60
CA LEU A 290 -19.04 -0.68 -82.78
C LEU A 290 -19.22 0.45 -81.76
N LYS A 291 -19.88 1.56 -82.13
CA LYS A 291 -20.24 2.65 -81.20
C LYS A 291 -21.18 2.15 -80.10
N SER A 292 -22.22 1.40 -80.47
CA SER A 292 -23.14 0.82 -79.48
C SER A 292 -22.45 -0.18 -78.53
N LEU A 293 -21.45 -0.92 -79.03
CA LEU A 293 -20.64 -1.83 -78.23
C LEU A 293 -19.69 -1.06 -77.31
N SER A 294 -19.03 0.00 -77.79
CA SER A 294 -18.19 0.84 -76.94
C SER A 294 -19.00 1.55 -75.86
N ASP A 295 -20.24 1.94 -76.15
CA ASP A 295 -21.15 2.55 -75.18
C ASP A 295 -21.58 1.53 -74.11
N LYS A 296 -21.88 0.29 -74.52
CA LYS A 296 -22.17 -0.82 -73.60
C LYS A 296 -20.95 -1.16 -72.74
N ASN A 297 -19.77 -1.22 -73.33
CA ASN A 297 -18.52 -1.45 -72.61
C ASN A 297 -18.19 -0.28 -71.67
N GLY A 298 -18.47 0.96 -72.07
CA GLY A 298 -18.35 2.13 -71.19
C GLY A 298 -19.29 2.05 -69.99
N GLN A 299 -20.53 1.57 -70.20
CA GLN A 299 -21.50 1.35 -69.12
C GLN A 299 -21.11 0.17 -68.21
N SER A 300 -20.59 -0.93 -68.75
CA SER A 300 -20.10 -2.06 -67.94
C SER A 300 -18.88 -1.67 -67.11
N VAL A 301 -17.94 -0.92 -67.69
CA VAL A 301 -16.79 -0.35 -66.97
C VAL A 301 -17.23 0.66 -65.91
N SER A 302 -18.22 1.50 -66.17
CA SER A 302 -18.76 2.42 -65.16
C SER A 302 -19.46 1.67 -64.02
N ARG A 303 -20.19 0.59 -64.31
CA ARG A 303 -20.81 -0.28 -63.30
C ARG A 303 -19.75 -1.02 -62.49
N SER A 304 -18.71 -1.53 -63.14
CA SER A 304 -17.60 -2.21 -62.46
C SER A 304 -16.81 -1.24 -61.58
N MET A 305 -16.54 -0.02 -62.03
CA MET A 305 -15.92 1.01 -61.21
C MET A 305 -16.76 1.38 -59.98
N ALA A 306 -18.08 1.52 -60.14
CA ALA A 306 -18.99 1.80 -59.03
C ALA A 306 -19.04 0.63 -58.02
N ALA A 307 -19.09 -0.60 -58.52
CA ALA A 307 -19.07 -1.80 -57.69
C ALA A 307 -17.73 -1.99 -56.98
N ILE A 308 -16.59 -1.78 -57.64
CA ILE A 308 -15.26 -1.81 -57.01
C ILE A 308 -15.15 -0.72 -55.94
N SER A 309 -15.68 0.48 -56.19
CA SER A 309 -15.70 1.55 -55.20
C SER A 309 -16.56 1.17 -53.98
N TYR A 310 -17.70 0.52 -54.20
CA TYR A 310 -18.54 -0.02 -53.12
C TYR A 310 -17.82 -1.14 -52.35
N ILE A 311 -17.17 -2.08 -53.06
CA ILE A 311 -16.38 -3.17 -52.47
C ILE A 311 -15.28 -2.60 -51.57
N LEU A 312 -14.54 -1.61 -52.06
CA LEU A 312 -13.49 -0.94 -51.31
C LEU A 312 -14.05 -0.22 -50.07
N ALA A 313 -15.18 0.47 -50.19
CA ALA A 313 -15.86 1.10 -49.05
C ALA A 313 -16.30 0.06 -48.00
N CYS A 314 -16.86 -1.08 -48.42
CA CYS A 314 -17.20 -2.18 -47.52
C CYS A 314 -15.98 -2.79 -46.83
N LEU A 315 -14.87 -2.99 -47.54
CA LEU A 315 -13.63 -3.49 -46.96
C LEU A 315 -13.02 -2.51 -45.94
N ILE A 316 -13.08 -1.20 -46.22
CA ILE A 316 -12.67 -0.17 -45.25
C ILE A 316 -13.57 -0.22 -44.01
N TYR A 317 -14.88 -0.35 -44.20
CA TYR A 317 -15.83 -0.49 -43.10
C TYR A 317 -15.53 -1.71 -42.22
N LEU A 318 -15.28 -2.87 -42.84
CA LEU A 318 -14.91 -4.10 -42.12
C LEU A 318 -13.62 -3.92 -41.32
N LEU A 319 -12.61 -3.26 -41.90
CA LEU A 319 -11.35 -2.98 -41.20
C LEU A 319 -11.56 -2.04 -40.01
N ASP A 320 -12.33 -0.96 -40.17
CA ASP A 320 -12.67 -0.04 -39.06
C ASP A 320 -13.48 -0.75 -37.97
N ASN A 321 -14.44 -1.60 -38.36
CA ASN A 321 -15.23 -2.39 -37.42
C ASN A 321 -14.34 -3.34 -36.58
N ILE A 322 -13.44 -4.09 -37.23
CA ILE A 322 -12.48 -4.98 -36.54
C ILE A 322 -11.58 -4.19 -35.60
N ASN A 323 -11.01 -3.06 -36.04
CA ASN A 323 -10.17 -2.22 -35.19
C ASN A 323 -10.93 -1.69 -33.95
N ARG A 324 -12.20 -1.31 -34.11
CA ARG A 324 -13.06 -0.88 -33.00
C ARG A 324 -13.40 -2.03 -32.05
N LEU A 325 -13.68 -3.22 -32.58
CA LEU A 325 -13.90 -4.42 -31.77
C LEU A 325 -12.64 -4.77 -30.99
N GLU A 326 -11.47 -4.76 -31.62
CA GLU A 326 -10.18 -4.98 -30.96
C GLU A 326 -9.96 -3.99 -29.81
N ALA A 327 -10.12 -2.68 -30.05
CA ALA A 327 -9.96 -1.66 -29.02
C ALA A 327 -10.90 -1.89 -27.81
N ARG A 328 -12.15 -2.31 -28.08
CA ARG A 328 -13.13 -2.64 -27.02
C ARG A 328 -12.75 -3.91 -26.26
N VAL A 329 -12.28 -4.94 -26.95
CA VAL A 329 -11.82 -6.20 -26.33
C VAL A 329 -10.61 -5.95 -25.45
N VAL A 330 -9.62 -5.18 -25.92
CA VAL A 330 -8.44 -4.79 -25.13
C VAL A 330 -8.86 -4.01 -23.88
N ALA A 331 -9.80 -3.07 -24.01
CA ALA A 331 -10.31 -2.32 -22.86
C ALA A 331 -10.98 -3.25 -21.82
N VAL A 332 -11.81 -4.19 -22.26
CA VAL A 332 -12.46 -5.16 -21.35
C VAL A 332 -11.44 -6.11 -20.72
N GLN A 333 -10.47 -6.61 -21.48
CA GLN A 333 -9.39 -7.44 -20.95
C GLN A 333 -8.56 -6.68 -19.91
N SER A 334 -8.25 -5.40 -20.15
CA SER A 334 -7.54 -4.57 -19.18
C SER A 334 -8.33 -4.36 -17.89
N TYR A 335 -9.65 -4.18 -18.01
CA TYR A 335 -10.55 -4.09 -16.85
C TYR A 335 -10.60 -5.42 -16.08
N GLN A 336 -10.66 -6.55 -16.77
CA GLN A 336 -10.66 -7.88 -16.14
C GLN A 336 -9.33 -8.19 -15.46
N ALA A 337 -8.20 -7.84 -16.07
CA ALA A 337 -6.89 -7.97 -15.43
C ALA A 337 -6.79 -7.11 -14.17
N ALA A 338 -7.26 -5.85 -14.23
CA ALA A 338 -7.32 -4.97 -13.07
C ALA A 338 -8.24 -5.55 -11.98
N ALA A 339 -9.44 -6.03 -12.34
CA ALA A 339 -10.38 -6.65 -11.40
C ALA A 339 -9.78 -7.91 -10.75
N ALA A 340 -9.10 -8.76 -11.52
CA ALA A 340 -8.39 -9.94 -11.00
C ALA A 340 -7.31 -9.56 -9.99
N THR A 341 -6.47 -8.55 -10.29
CA THR A 341 -5.45 -8.09 -9.32
C THR A 341 -6.06 -7.50 -8.05
N LEU A 342 -7.19 -6.80 -8.15
CA LEU A 342 -7.94 -6.30 -6.98
C LEU A 342 -8.56 -7.44 -6.16
N ILE A 343 -9.06 -8.48 -6.83
CA ILE A 343 -9.58 -9.69 -6.18
C ILE A 343 -8.44 -10.44 -5.48
N ASP A 344 -7.30 -10.62 -6.13
CA ASP A 344 -6.14 -11.31 -5.55
C ASP A 344 -5.59 -10.55 -4.35
N THR A 345 -5.44 -9.23 -4.46
CA THR A 345 -5.02 -8.40 -3.33
C THR A 345 -6.05 -8.46 -2.19
N ALA A 346 -7.35 -8.38 -2.48
CA ALA A 346 -8.40 -8.56 -1.47
C ALA A 346 -8.35 -9.94 -0.81
N LYS A 347 -8.12 -11.01 -1.57
CA LYS A 347 -7.96 -12.38 -1.06
C LYS A 347 -6.71 -12.51 -0.19
N THR A 348 -5.60 -11.86 -0.56
CA THR A 348 -4.38 -11.84 0.28
C THR A 348 -4.58 -11.08 1.59
N GLU A 349 -5.27 -9.93 1.55
CA GLU A 349 -5.57 -9.15 2.76
C GLU A 349 -6.56 -9.89 3.67
N LEU A 350 -7.54 -10.61 3.10
CA LEU A 350 -8.46 -11.46 3.86
C LEU A 350 -7.76 -12.68 4.49
N ALA A 351 -6.69 -13.18 3.85
CA ALA A 351 -5.90 -14.29 4.37
C ALA A 351 -4.98 -13.89 5.53
N VAL A 352 -4.74 -12.59 5.77
CA VAL A 352 -3.97 -12.10 6.92
C VAL A 352 -4.89 -12.14 8.16
N PRO A 353 -4.66 -13.01 9.15
CA PRO A 353 -5.50 -13.08 10.33
C PRO A 353 -5.36 -11.80 11.16
N ALA A 354 -6.48 -11.11 11.39
CA ALA A 354 -6.61 -9.85 12.13
C ALA A 354 -6.13 -9.87 13.61
N VAL A 355 -5.61 -11.01 14.10
CA VAL A 355 -5.21 -11.23 15.50
C VAL A 355 -3.70 -11.42 15.67
N ALA A 356 -2.90 -11.47 14.59
CA ALA A 356 -1.45 -11.60 14.69
C ALA A 356 -0.71 -10.27 15.00
N ALA A 357 -1.34 -9.37 15.76
CA ALA A 357 -0.58 -8.37 16.50
C ALA A 357 -0.01 -9.08 17.74
N THR A 358 1.21 -9.59 17.62
CA THR A 358 2.01 -10.04 18.77
C THR A 358 1.90 -8.99 19.89
N PRO A 359 1.69 -9.41 21.17
CA PRO A 359 1.61 -8.45 22.26
C PRO A 359 2.99 -7.80 22.39
N LYS A 360 3.16 -6.62 21.78
CA LYS A 360 4.33 -5.77 21.99
C LYS A 360 4.45 -5.58 23.50
N LYS A 361 5.60 -6.05 24.04
CA LYS A 361 5.96 -5.94 25.46
C LYS A 361 5.62 -4.53 25.94
N ALA A 362 4.82 -4.44 27.00
CA ALA A 362 4.49 -3.18 27.63
C ALA A 362 5.79 -2.44 27.96
N HIS A 363 6.06 -1.34 27.26
CA HIS A 363 7.11 -0.42 27.67
C HIS A 363 6.76 0.10 29.08
N PRO A 364 7.74 0.20 29.99
CA PRO A 364 7.51 0.71 31.32
C PRO A 364 7.02 2.16 31.22
N VAL A 365 5.94 2.45 31.93
CA VAL A 365 5.38 3.79 32.10
C VAL A 365 6.46 4.70 32.68
N GLN A 366 7.06 5.54 31.84
CA GLN A 366 7.84 6.67 32.32
C GLN A 366 6.88 7.77 32.79
N PRO A 367 7.14 8.41 33.94
CA PRO A 367 6.29 9.47 34.46
C PRO A 367 6.32 10.68 33.53
N ALA A 368 5.13 11.18 33.18
CA ALA A 368 4.94 12.38 32.39
C ALA A 368 5.59 13.58 33.07
N SER A 369 6.55 14.21 32.40
CA SER A 369 7.06 15.54 32.72
C SER A 369 6.01 16.60 32.35
N PRO A 370 5.95 17.74 33.06
CA PRO A 370 4.86 18.68 32.95
C PRO A 370 4.91 19.44 31.61
N ILE A 371 3.78 19.42 30.93
CA ILE A 371 3.49 20.14 29.68
C ILE A 371 3.73 21.64 29.90
N ARG A 372 4.72 22.18 29.17
CA ARG A 372 4.84 23.62 28.93
C ARG A 372 3.74 24.01 27.95
N ALA A 373 2.68 24.63 28.47
CA ALA A 373 1.59 25.18 27.68
C ALA A 373 2.13 26.19 26.67
N ARG A 374 2.21 25.80 25.40
CA ARG A 374 2.47 26.71 24.29
C ARG A 374 1.15 27.34 23.88
N VAL A 375 0.94 28.58 24.30
CA VAL A 375 -0.12 29.46 23.79
C VAL A 375 0.16 29.68 22.31
N THR A 376 -0.65 29.06 21.44
CA THR A 376 -0.72 29.40 20.02
C THR A 376 -1.94 30.29 19.82
N THR A 377 -1.67 31.51 19.38
CA THR A 377 -2.65 32.52 19.00
C THR A 377 -3.46 32.04 17.81
N SER A 378 -4.74 31.78 18.02
CA SER A 378 -5.73 31.47 16.99
C SER A 378 -6.10 32.73 16.21
N THR A 379 -5.77 32.77 14.92
CA THR A 379 -6.33 33.71 13.95
C THR A 379 -7.77 33.29 13.62
N PRO A 380 -8.78 34.18 13.65
CA PRO A 380 -10.16 33.82 13.37
C PRO A 380 -10.43 33.84 11.86
N GLY A 381 -10.50 32.66 11.24
CA GLY A 381 -11.07 32.49 9.89
C GLY A 381 -12.61 32.44 9.95
N PRO A 382 -13.33 33.00 8.96
CA PRO A 382 -14.78 33.13 9.02
C PRO A 382 -15.46 31.77 8.82
N ARG A 383 -16.20 31.33 9.85
CA ARG A 383 -17.16 30.24 9.78
C ARG A 383 -18.31 30.65 8.84
N ARG A 384 -18.33 30.12 7.62
CA ARG A 384 -19.54 30.19 6.78
C ARG A 384 -20.50 29.09 7.24
N ARG A 385 -21.66 29.55 7.73
CA ARG A 385 -22.77 28.76 8.25
C ARG A 385 -23.17 27.63 7.29
N ARG A 386 -23.30 26.42 7.84
CA ARG A 386 -24.15 25.37 7.28
C ARG A 386 -25.61 25.85 7.38
N SER A 387 -26.27 26.00 6.24
CA SER A 387 -27.72 25.92 6.16
C SER A 387 -28.06 24.75 5.22
N SER A 388 -28.74 23.77 5.80
CA SER A 388 -29.59 22.81 5.11
C SER A 388 -30.60 23.55 4.21
N GLY A 389 -30.72 23.15 2.95
CA GLY A 389 -31.81 23.59 2.08
C GLY A 389 -31.47 23.47 0.59
N ASN A 390 -32.26 22.64 -0.09
CA ASN A 390 -32.41 22.43 -1.54
C ASN A 390 -31.47 21.44 -2.22
N LEU A 391 -32.06 20.27 -2.49
CA LEU A 391 -31.76 19.38 -3.60
C LEU A 391 -32.12 20.10 -4.90
N ASP A 392 -31.25 20.96 -5.38
CA ASP A 392 -31.11 21.19 -6.82
C ASP A 392 -29.90 20.38 -7.26
N VAL A 393 -30.08 19.60 -8.33
CA VAL A 393 -29.06 18.69 -8.87
C VAL A 393 -27.90 19.54 -9.42
N GLU A 394 -26.94 19.85 -8.55
CA GLU A 394 -25.67 20.47 -8.91
C GLU A 394 -24.92 19.47 -9.82
N PRO A 395 -24.39 19.92 -10.98
CA PRO A 395 -23.74 19.02 -11.92
C PRO A 395 -22.57 18.30 -11.23
N PRO A 396 -22.36 16.99 -11.50
CA PRO A 396 -21.43 16.15 -10.75
C PRO A 396 -19.98 16.66 -10.77
N ILE A 397 -19.64 17.44 -11.81
CA ILE A 397 -18.33 18.07 -11.96
C ILE A 397 -18.12 19.18 -10.91
N GLU A 398 -19.13 19.99 -10.61
CA GLU A 398 -19.01 21.06 -9.60
C GLU A 398 -18.94 20.48 -8.18
N ALA A 399 -19.70 19.42 -7.92
CA ALA A 399 -19.60 18.65 -6.68
C ALA A 399 -18.19 18.03 -6.50
N LEU A 400 -17.60 17.48 -7.56
CA LEU A 400 -16.22 16.96 -7.58
C LEU A 400 -15.19 18.07 -7.39
N LEU A 401 -15.33 19.21 -8.06
CA LEU A 401 -14.42 20.35 -7.92
C LEU A 401 -14.45 20.92 -6.49
N ARG A 402 -15.62 20.94 -5.86
CA ARG A 402 -15.81 21.34 -4.46
C ARG A 402 -15.22 20.31 -3.47
N LEU A 403 -15.42 19.01 -3.70
CA LEU A 403 -14.77 17.93 -2.93
C LEU A 403 -13.24 18.03 -3.03
N LEU A 404 -12.74 18.42 -4.20
CA LEU A 404 -11.33 18.65 -4.47
C LEU A 404 -10.84 20.02 -3.97
N THR A 405 -11.68 20.84 -3.33
CA THR A 405 -11.36 22.21 -2.84
C THR A 405 -10.87 23.18 -3.91
N ILE A 406 -11.18 22.92 -5.19
CA ILE A 406 -10.86 23.83 -6.30
C ILE A 406 -12.03 24.80 -6.44
N ASN A 407 -11.83 26.04 -5.99
CA ASN A 407 -12.76 27.12 -6.31
C ASN A 407 -12.45 27.63 -7.72
N LEU A 408 -13.20 27.15 -8.71
CA LEU A 408 -13.51 27.98 -9.88
C LEU A 408 -14.20 29.22 -9.34
N ALA A 409 -13.72 30.42 -9.68
CA ALA A 409 -14.24 31.66 -9.13
C ALA A 409 -15.70 31.88 -9.59
N ALA A 410 -16.65 31.31 -8.85
CA ALA A 410 -18.04 31.77 -8.84
C ALA A 410 -18.10 33.05 -8.01
N SER A 411 -17.56 34.16 -8.54
CA SER A 411 -17.82 35.52 -8.04
C SER A 411 -17.17 36.59 -8.94
N SER A 412 -17.70 36.81 -10.13
CA SER A 412 -18.03 38.19 -10.55
C SER A 412 -19.55 38.28 -10.53
N ALA A 413 -20.06 39.29 -9.84
CA ALA A 413 -21.47 39.46 -9.53
C ALA A 413 -22.30 40.02 -10.71
N ASP A 414 -21.90 39.75 -11.95
CA ASP A 414 -22.55 40.25 -13.16
C ASP A 414 -22.99 39.09 -14.06
N PRO A 415 -24.28 38.98 -14.42
CA PRO A 415 -24.83 37.89 -15.25
C PRO A 415 -24.53 38.03 -16.75
N SER A 416 -23.52 38.83 -17.15
CA SER A 416 -23.18 39.09 -18.55
C SER A 416 -21.82 38.54 -18.99
N ASP A 417 -20.97 38.10 -18.07
CA ASP A 417 -19.65 37.57 -18.39
C ASP A 417 -19.59 36.08 -18.01
N ASP A 418 -19.95 35.21 -18.95
CA ASP A 418 -19.61 33.80 -18.86
C ASP A 418 -18.10 33.69 -18.61
N PRO A 419 -17.64 33.02 -17.53
CA PRO A 419 -16.22 32.85 -17.29
C PRO A 419 -15.64 32.06 -18.47
N THR A 420 -14.82 32.72 -19.28
CA THR A 420 -14.25 32.08 -20.47
C THR A 420 -13.63 30.74 -20.08
N LEU A 421 -14.00 29.67 -20.80
CA LEU A 421 -13.58 28.29 -20.55
C LEU A 421 -12.05 28.18 -20.36
N VAL A 422 -11.30 29.06 -21.00
CA VAL A 422 -9.85 29.25 -20.89
C VAL A 422 -9.39 29.58 -19.46
N GLU A 423 -10.09 30.45 -18.75
CA GLU A 423 -9.71 30.85 -17.39
C GLU A 423 -9.99 29.72 -16.38
N SER A 424 -11.07 28.97 -16.60
CA SER A 424 -11.36 27.77 -15.81
C SER A 424 -10.31 26.66 -16.01
N LEU A 425 -9.87 26.43 -17.26
CA LEU A 425 -8.79 25.50 -17.58
C LEU A 425 -7.46 25.92 -16.96
N ARG A 426 -7.15 27.22 -16.90
CA ARG A 426 -5.94 27.75 -16.24
C ARG A 426 -5.94 27.52 -14.73
N VAL A 427 -7.09 27.70 -14.08
CA VAL A 427 -7.21 27.42 -12.64
C VAL A 427 -7.06 25.92 -12.36
N LEU A 428 -7.66 25.06 -13.20
CA LEU A 428 -7.54 23.61 -13.09
C LEU A 428 -6.11 23.11 -13.37
N SER A 429 -5.44 23.65 -14.38
CA SER A 429 -4.05 23.28 -14.69
C SER A 429 -3.09 23.71 -13.59
N ARG A 430 -3.27 24.90 -13.01
CA ARG A 430 -2.50 25.36 -11.84
C ARG A 430 -2.77 24.49 -10.60
N ALA A 431 -4.01 24.12 -10.35
CA ALA A 431 -4.36 23.23 -9.24
C ALA A 431 -3.77 21.83 -9.42
N ARG A 432 -3.77 21.30 -10.64
CA ARG A 432 -3.14 20.02 -10.97
C ARG A 432 -1.63 20.07 -10.77
N ALA A 433 -0.95 21.05 -11.35
CA ALA A 433 0.50 21.23 -11.19
C ALA A 433 0.89 21.42 -9.71
N GLY A 434 0.11 22.17 -8.93
CA GLY A 434 0.34 22.34 -7.50
C GLY A 434 0.17 21.04 -6.69
N ARG A 435 -0.75 20.15 -7.09
CA ARG A 435 -0.89 18.83 -6.47
C ARG A 435 0.19 17.86 -6.88
N GLU A 436 0.61 17.87 -8.13
CA GLU A 436 1.73 17.05 -8.61
C GLU A 436 3.02 17.44 -7.90
N ALA A 437 3.29 18.75 -7.73
CA ALA A 437 4.42 19.24 -6.94
C ALA A 437 4.32 18.81 -5.47
N LYS A 438 3.14 18.95 -4.84
CA LYS A 438 2.94 18.53 -3.45
C LYS A 438 3.07 17.01 -3.28
N ALA A 439 2.62 16.21 -4.24
CA ALA A 439 2.78 14.77 -4.22
C ALA A 439 4.27 14.40 -4.29
N TYR A 440 5.02 15.06 -5.19
CA TYR A 440 6.47 14.92 -5.27
C TYR A 440 7.16 15.29 -3.95
N ASP A 441 6.83 16.44 -3.36
CA ASP A 441 7.36 16.86 -2.05
C ASP A 441 7.04 15.85 -0.95
N VAL A 442 5.82 15.29 -0.91
CA VAL A 442 5.44 14.27 0.08
C VAL A 442 6.26 12.99 -0.14
N THR A 443 6.48 12.57 -1.39
CA THR A 443 7.32 11.39 -1.67
C THR A 443 8.78 11.60 -1.28
N CYS A 444 9.36 12.77 -1.57
CA CYS A 444 10.71 13.12 -1.15
C CYS A 444 10.84 13.15 0.38
N ASN A 445 9.92 13.84 1.08
CA ASN A 445 9.94 13.89 2.53
C ASN A 445 9.74 12.51 3.19
N ALA A 446 8.90 11.65 2.60
CA ALA A 446 8.71 10.29 3.08
C ALA A 446 9.97 9.44 2.90
N GLN A 447 10.65 9.58 1.75
CA GLN A 447 11.92 8.93 1.48
C GLN A 447 13.02 9.43 2.44
N GLU A 448 13.17 10.75 2.60
CA GLU A 448 14.14 11.33 3.54
C GLU A 448 13.89 10.88 4.99
N SER A 449 12.62 10.81 5.41
CA SER A 449 12.25 10.33 6.74
C SER A 449 12.58 8.85 6.93
N PHE A 450 12.38 8.04 5.89
CA PHE A 450 12.73 6.62 5.90
C PHE A 450 14.26 6.44 5.94
N GLU A 451 15.00 7.13 5.09
CA GLU A 451 16.46 7.12 5.06
C GLU A 451 17.03 7.54 6.42
N HIS A 452 16.51 8.62 7.02
CA HIS A 452 16.92 9.06 8.35
C HIS A 452 16.66 7.98 9.41
N SER A 453 15.48 7.37 9.42
CA SER A 453 15.15 6.28 10.35
C SER A 453 16.10 5.09 10.16
N VAL A 454 16.33 4.66 8.93
CA VAL A 454 17.25 3.54 8.63
C VAL A 454 18.67 3.87 9.10
N VAL A 455 19.18 5.08 8.82
CA VAL A 455 20.51 5.51 9.29
C VAL A 455 20.57 5.49 10.82
N THR A 456 19.56 6.02 11.52
CA THR A 456 19.55 5.98 13.00
C THR A 456 19.58 4.53 13.52
N HIS A 457 18.80 3.62 12.95
CA HIS A 457 18.81 2.20 13.33
C HIS A 457 20.14 1.51 13.01
N LEU A 458 20.76 1.80 11.86
CA LEU A 458 22.06 1.24 11.50
C LEU A 458 23.18 1.78 12.39
N THR A 459 23.15 3.07 12.75
CA THR A 459 24.13 3.65 13.67
C THR A 459 23.98 3.10 15.09
N ASP A 460 22.74 2.89 15.56
CA ASP A 460 22.48 2.26 16.86
C ASP A 460 22.91 0.79 16.86
N ALA A 461 22.59 0.03 15.80
CA ALA A 461 23.06 -1.34 15.63
C ALA A 461 24.59 -1.41 15.58
N ARG A 462 25.24 -0.50 14.86
CA ARG A 462 26.72 -0.39 14.82
C ARG A 462 27.28 -0.09 16.21
N ARG A 463 26.67 0.81 16.96
CA ARG A 463 27.07 1.14 18.34
C ARG A 463 26.88 -0.05 19.26
N ALA A 464 25.77 -0.79 19.14
CA ALA A 464 25.53 -2.00 19.92
C ALA A 464 26.57 -3.09 19.59
N VAL A 465 26.90 -3.29 18.32
CA VAL A 465 27.96 -4.22 17.89
C VAL A 465 29.33 -3.77 18.41
N GLN A 466 29.63 -2.47 18.39
CA GLN A 466 30.86 -1.92 18.97
C GLN A 466 30.91 -2.17 20.49
N LEU A 467 29.83 -1.91 21.22
CA LEU A 467 29.77 -2.20 22.67
C LEU A 467 29.90 -3.69 22.98
N LEU A 468 29.30 -4.56 22.17
CA LEU A 468 29.48 -6.02 22.32
C LEU A 468 30.91 -6.42 22.03
N ARG A 469 31.52 -5.89 20.97
CA ARG A 469 32.93 -6.11 20.65
C ARG A 469 33.83 -5.62 21.78
N ASP A 470 33.60 -4.42 22.29
CA ASP A 470 34.40 -3.82 23.36
C ASP A 470 34.23 -4.61 24.67
N SER A 471 33.03 -5.12 24.96
CA SER A 471 32.78 -6.03 26.08
C SER A 471 33.52 -7.36 25.93
N ILE A 472 33.50 -7.96 24.74
CA ILE A 472 34.22 -9.21 24.44
C ILE A 472 35.73 -9.00 24.51
N LEU A 473 36.23 -7.85 24.03
CA LEU A 473 37.65 -7.51 24.10
C LEU A 473 38.09 -7.13 25.52
N ALA A 474 37.21 -6.54 26.34
CA ALA A 474 37.48 -6.27 27.75
C ALA A 474 37.50 -7.53 28.62
N GLU A 475 36.70 -8.55 28.28
CA GLU A 475 36.74 -9.87 28.93
C GLU A 475 37.90 -10.75 28.40
N SER A 476 38.48 -10.38 27.26
CA SER A 476 39.64 -11.06 26.68
C SER A 476 40.93 -10.57 27.35
N SER A 477 41.80 -11.51 27.76
CA SER A 477 43.13 -11.21 28.34
C SER A 477 44.11 -10.53 27.36
N PHE A 478 43.66 -10.16 26.16
CA PHE A 478 44.42 -9.48 25.11
C PHE A 478 44.04 -7.98 24.97
N GLY A 479 43.29 -7.42 25.92
CA GLY A 479 42.57 -6.14 25.80
C GLY A 479 43.39 -4.85 25.61
N GLU A 480 44.72 -4.86 25.69
CA GLU A 480 45.54 -3.65 25.51
C GLU A 480 46.51 -3.72 24.30
N GLU A 481 46.75 -4.91 23.75
CA GLU A 481 47.63 -5.10 22.59
C GLU A 481 47.04 -6.10 21.58
N VAL A 482 45.86 -5.81 21.03
CA VAL A 482 45.48 -6.43 19.74
C VAL A 482 46.22 -5.69 18.63
N LYS A 483 47.53 -5.98 18.50
CA LYS A 483 48.27 -5.72 17.27
C LYS A 483 47.85 -6.80 16.27
N LEU A 484 47.47 -6.41 15.06
CA LEU A 484 47.35 -7.38 13.97
C LEU A 484 48.70 -8.09 13.83
N VAL A 485 48.66 -9.39 13.56
CA VAL A 485 49.86 -10.23 13.46
C VAL A 485 50.86 -9.70 12.42
N ASP A 486 50.38 -8.92 11.43
CA ASP A 486 51.18 -8.26 10.41
C ASP A 486 51.14 -6.72 10.52
N PRO A 487 52.27 -6.05 10.83
CA PRO A 487 52.36 -4.60 10.91
C PRO A 487 52.18 -3.91 9.54
N GLU A 488 52.42 -4.63 8.45
CA GLU A 488 52.17 -4.14 7.10
C GLU A 488 50.68 -3.89 6.85
N VAL A 489 49.81 -4.75 7.39
CA VAL A 489 48.35 -4.59 7.25
C VAL A 489 47.85 -3.42 8.10
N GLU A 490 48.46 -3.16 9.27
CA GLU A 490 48.15 -1.96 10.07
C GLU A 490 48.55 -0.68 9.34
N CYS A 491 49.74 -0.64 8.74
CA CYS A 491 50.16 0.50 7.92
C CYS A 491 49.20 0.73 6.75
N LEU A 492 48.78 -0.33 6.04
CA LEU A 492 47.82 -0.23 4.95
C LEU A 492 46.43 0.23 5.42
N ILE A 493 45.98 -0.17 6.61
CA ILE A 493 44.71 0.31 7.19
C ILE A 493 44.81 1.79 7.57
N ILE A 494 45.94 2.23 8.12
CA ILE A 494 46.19 3.64 8.43
C ILE A 494 46.22 4.46 7.14
N GLU A 495 46.91 3.99 6.10
CA GLU A 495 46.93 4.62 4.78
C GLU A 495 45.54 4.68 4.14
N LEU A 496 44.75 3.60 4.23
CA LEU A 496 43.38 3.59 3.73
C LEU A 496 42.48 4.57 4.51
N SER A 497 42.67 4.68 5.83
CA SER A 497 41.93 5.64 6.65
C SER A 497 42.26 7.10 6.29
N GLN A 498 43.53 7.38 5.97
CA GLN A 498 43.97 8.69 5.47
C GLN A 498 43.38 8.97 4.08
N GLN A 499 43.38 8.00 3.18
CA GLN A 499 42.75 8.15 1.85
C GLN A 499 41.24 8.37 1.94
N ILE A 500 40.54 7.71 2.87
CA ILE A 500 39.10 7.93 3.09
C ILE A 500 38.85 9.33 3.65
N ALA A 501 39.68 9.83 4.57
CA ALA A 501 39.59 11.19 5.08
C ALA A 501 39.85 12.24 3.98
N ASP A 502 40.82 11.99 3.11
CA ASP A 502 41.08 12.83 1.93
C ASP A 502 39.89 12.82 0.95
N ILE A 503 39.26 11.66 0.72
CA ILE A 503 38.06 11.58 -0.12
C ILE A 503 36.88 12.31 0.52
N GLN A 504 36.68 12.17 1.83
CA GLN A 504 35.62 12.89 2.55
C GLN A 504 35.81 14.40 2.49
N SER A 505 37.03 14.91 2.70
CA SER A 505 37.32 16.34 2.57
C SER A 505 37.12 16.86 1.14
N ARG A 506 37.44 16.05 0.12
CA ARG A 506 37.14 16.39 -1.28
C ARG A 506 35.65 16.41 -1.58
N ILE A 507 34.87 15.51 -0.99
CA ILE A 507 33.41 15.52 -1.12
C ILE A 507 32.82 16.75 -0.43
N GLU A 508 33.26 17.07 0.79
CA GLU A 508 32.83 18.28 1.49
C GLU A 508 33.20 19.56 0.73
N GLN A 509 34.37 19.59 0.08
CA GLN A 509 34.77 20.68 -0.80
C GLN A 509 33.88 20.78 -2.03
N ILE A 510 33.53 19.66 -2.68
CA ILE A 510 32.62 19.63 -3.83
C ILE A 510 31.21 20.06 -3.41
N ASP A 511 30.73 19.65 -2.24
CA ASP A 511 29.43 20.06 -1.72
C ASP A 511 29.41 21.55 -1.33
N ALA A 512 30.50 22.08 -0.79
CA ALA A 512 30.67 23.52 -0.54
C ALA A 512 30.73 24.32 -1.85
N GLU A 513 31.43 23.84 -2.87
CA GLU A 513 31.44 24.42 -4.22
C GLU A 513 30.05 24.37 -4.86
N ARG A 514 29.33 23.25 -4.72
CA ARG A 514 27.96 23.07 -5.22
C ARG A 514 26.97 23.99 -4.51
N ALA A 515 27.10 24.18 -3.20
CA ALA A 515 26.32 25.13 -2.42
C ALA A 515 26.63 26.59 -2.81
N GLY A 516 27.89 26.91 -3.07
CA GLY A 516 28.32 28.24 -3.56
C GLY A 516 27.80 28.56 -4.97
N ILE A 517 27.80 27.57 -5.86
CA ILE A 517 27.27 27.69 -7.23
C ILE A 517 25.73 27.81 -7.22
N GLY A 518 25.05 27.08 -6.33
CA GLY A 518 23.58 27.12 -6.18
C GLY A 518 23.03 28.43 -5.63
N GLY A 519 23.77 29.12 -4.75
CA GLY A 519 23.35 30.40 -4.16
C GLY A 519 23.34 31.56 -5.17
N ALA A 520 24.48 31.81 -5.85
CA ALA A 520 24.64 32.97 -6.72
C ALA A 520 24.00 32.81 -8.11
N ASN A 521 23.99 31.59 -8.66
CA ASN A 521 23.34 31.34 -9.95
C ASN A 521 21.84 31.00 -9.79
N GLY A 522 21.41 30.48 -8.63
CA GLY A 522 20.01 30.22 -8.35
C GLY A 522 19.16 31.48 -8.24
N GLU A 523 19.69 32.57 -7.66
CA GLU A 523 19.01 33.86 -7.64
C GLU A 523 18.95 34.50 -9.03
N LYS A 524 20.03 34.43 -9.80
CA LYS A 524 20.05 34.93 -11.20
C LYS A 524 19.16 34.11 -12.12
N GLN A 525 19.07 32.79 -11.94
CA GLN A 525 18.15 31.93 -12.69
C GLN A 525 16.69 32.20 -12.27
N LYS A 526 16.42 32.44 -10.98
CA LYS A 526 15.08 32.84 -10.52
C LYS A 526 14.69 34.21 -11.06
N GLU A 527 15.60 35.18 -11.08
CA GLU A 527 15.37 36.48 -11.74
C GLU A 527 15.16 36.32 -13.24
N PHE A 528 15.96 35.49 -13.92
CA PHE A 528 15.81 35.23 -15.34
C PHE A 528 14.47 34.56 -15.68
N VAL A 529 14.06 33.57 -14.89
CA VAL A 529 12.76 32.89 -15.03
C VAL A 529 11.61 33.85 -14.71
N LEU A 530 11.73 34.71 -13.71
CA LEU A 530 10.72 35.75 -13.42
C LEU A 530 10.64 36.82 -14.51
N ARG A 531 11.73 37.10 -15.23
CA ARG A 531 11.75 38.06 -16.36
C ARG A 531 11.11 37.52 -17.64
N TRP A 532 11.03 36.19 -17.78
CA TRP A 532 10.46 35.51 -18.94
C TRP A 532 9.08 34.89 -18.68
N ALA A 533 8.63 34.85 -17.43
CA ALA A 533 7.30 34.36 -17.03
C ALA A 533 6.26 35.48 -16.84
N GLY A 534 6.55 36.70 -17.33
CA GLY A 534 5.62 37.83 -17.37
C GLY A 534 4.82 37.87 -18.66
#